data_AF-A0A496PP13-F1
#
_entry.id   AF-A0A496PP13-F1
#
_cell.length_a   1.000
_cell.length_b   1.000
_cell.length_c   1.000
_cell.angle_alpha   90.00
_cell.angle_beta   90.00
_cell.angle_gamma   90.00
#
_symmetry.space_group_name_H-M   'P 1'
#
loop_
_entity.id
_entity.type
_entity.pdbx_description
1 polymer ?
#
loop_
_entity_poly.entity_id
_entity_poly.type
_entity_poly.pdbx_seq_one_letter_code
_entity_poly.pdbx_strand_id
1 'polypeptide(L)'
;MSAFDWSTATTALHNFGGEPTTLYIEKTGLPFYDALRLYGAIDLYIGLREDVTIEDTGIRWKVTGRRRPRFMDGRDVAFLNRIKEQFGGRKNPNSEEYCKKMYSYLVNAKSFRDEKPFPADKAFVKLDSTLQAGIRGISAANYETLQTGQTSKKECKAMIPLSEGLLAFAGKKRAENVSRIYFLPVFEGRIDLSKVVSPIRMRGSPNVLCTQALMLLALKTSLFAEGYQDRLTSVVYNTDFGSRNAFNFSGIIKISSTAIGKIKSAELVSHTYQTFRELIRDAWDGQGKPNKLTSAAIGMAYWLMQPVSKHLSSMITAQERLYKDKGAKSTLFYIQNKNHANHVKEIFEMTYANWNGDHEAVRKLARAVASGIYWARGRDEHG
;
A
#
# COMPACT_ATOMS: atom_id res chain seq x y z
N MET A 1 -18.32 -54.92 -0.75
CA MET A 1 -17.63 -53.67 -1.15
C MET A 1 -18.71 -52.64 -1.42
N SER A 2 -18.82 -51.58 -0.61
CA SER A 2 -19.79 -50.51 -0.88
C SER A 2 -19.31 -49.70 -2.10
N ALA A 3 -20.19 -49.48 -3.06
CA ALA A 3 -19.89 -48.66 -4.23
C ALA A 3 -19.60 -47.23 -3.76
N PHE A 4 -18.44 -46.69 -4.17
CA PHE A 4 -18.05 -45.32 -3.84
C PHE A 4 -18.97 -44.36 -4.61
N ASP A 5 -19.71 -43.53 -3.87
CA ASP A 5 -20.65 -42.58 -4.44
C ASP A 5 -19.93 -41.31 -4.94
N TRP A 6 -19.75 -41.27 -6.26
CA TRP A 6 -19.17 -40.12 -6.96
C TRP A 6 -20.00 -38.85 -6.85
N SER A 7 -21.32 -38.92 -6.58
CA SER A 7 -22.16 -37.73 -6.48
C SER A 7 -21.86 -36.92 -5.21
N THR A 8 -21.61 -37.60 -4.10
CA THR A 8 -21.13 -36.98 -2.85
C THR A 8 -19.74 -36.37 -3.03
N ALA A 9 -18.82 -37.07 -3.70
CA ALA A 9 -17.48 -36.54 -3.99
C ALA A 9 -17.52 -35.30 -4.92
N THR A 10 -18.39 -35.32 -5.93
CA THR A 10 -18.55 -34.21 -6.88
C THR A 10 -19.17 -32.99 -6.19
N THR A 11 -20.17 -33.19 -5.33
CA THR A 11 -20.77 -32.10 -4.53
C THR A 11 -19.77 -31.54 -3.52
N ALA A 12 -18.99 -32.40 -2.87
CA ALA A 12 -17.93 -31.99 -1.94
C ALA A 12 -16.80 -31.23 -2.65
N LEU A 13 -16.45 -31.59 -3.88
CA LEU A 13 -15.49 -30.88 -4.74
C LEU A 13 -16.06 -29.56 -5.27
N HIS A 14 -17.33 -29.53 -5.67
CA HIS A 14 -17.99 -28.32 -6.16
C HIS A 14 -18.09 -27.24 -5.06
N ASN A 15 -18.42 -27.67 -3.84
CA ASN A 15 -18.52 -26.82 -2.65
C ASN A 15 -17.18 -26.69 -1.91
N PHE A 16 -16.10 -27.26 -2.46
CA PHE A 16 -14.75 -27.07 -1.93
C PHE A 16 -14.39 -25.59 -2.04
N GLY A 17 -14.19 -24.93 -0.90
CA GLY A 17 -14.00 -23.47 -0.83
C GLY A 17 -15.17 -22.70 -0.22
N GLY A 18 -16.36 -23.29 -0.11
CA GLY A 18 -17.56 -22.65 0.44
C GLY A 18 -18.50 -22.04 -0.61
N GLU A 19 -19.57 -21.39 -0.16
CA GLU A 19 -20.64 -20.86 -1.00
C GLU A 19 -20.24 -19.53 -1.67
N PRO A 20 -20.54 -19.32 -2.97
CA PRO A 20 -20.31 -18.04 -3.61
C PRO A 20 -21.06 -16.91 -2.89
N THR A 21 -20.37 -15.81 -2.63
CA THR A 21 -20.95 -14.60 -2.03
C THR A 21 -20.43 -13.37 -2.75
N THR A 22 -21.29 -12.35 -2.85
CA THR A 22 -20.91 -11.02 -3.33
C THR A 22 -21.16 -10.02 -2.23
N LEU A 23 -20.17 -9.16 -1.95
CA LEU A 23 -20.26 -8.07 -0.99
C LEU A 23 -20.12 -6.74 -1.72
N TYR A 24 -20.91 -5.76 -1.30
CA TYR A 24 -20.88 -4.39 -1.78
C TYR A 24 -20.46 -3.47 -0.63
N ILE A 25 -19.29 -2.87 -0.75
CA ILE A 25 -18.70 -2.00 0.29
C ILE A 25 -18.71 -0.55 -0.22
N GLU A 26 -19.58 0.29 0.32
CA GLU A 26 -19.66 1.72 -0.02
C GLU A 26 -18.39 2.47 0.41
N LYS A 27 -17.96 3.47 -0.36
CA LYS A 27 -16.79 4.30 -0.03
C LYS A 27 -17.19 5.58 0.70
N THR A 28 -16.37 6.01 1.64
CA THR A 28 -16.52 7.26 2.42
C THR A 28 -15.75 8.45 1.82
N GLY A 29 -14.95 8.19 0.78
CA GLY A 29 -14.04 9.17 0.18
C GLY A 29 -12.74 9.35 0.95
N LEU A 30 -12.44 8.46 1.90
CA LEU A 30 -11.19 8.43 2.66
C LEU A 30 -10.40 7.17 2.22
N PRO A 31 -9.40 7.29 1.33
CA PRO A 31 -8.82 6.12 0.66
C PRO A 31 -8.28 5.05 1.60
N PHE A 32 -7.57 5.44 2.66
CA PHE A 32 -6.99 4.49 3.62
C PHE A 32 -8.06 3.84 4.49
N TYR A 33 -8.98 4.64 5.03
CA TYR A 33 -10.15 4.13 5.77
C TYR A 33 -11.03 3.19 4.94
N ASP A 34 -11.28 3.54 3.68
CA ASP A 34 -12.07 2.72 2.78
C ASP A 34 -11.35 1.38 2.51
N ALA A 35 -10.04 1.38 2.26
CA ALA A 35 -9.30 0.13 2.08
C ALA A 35 -9.35 -0.76 3.34
N LEU A 36 -9.25 -0.19 4.54
CA LEU A 36 -9.45 -0.95 5.78
C LEU A 36 -10.83 -1.63 5.81
N ARG A 37 -11.88 -0.90 5.40
CA ARG A 37 -13.25 -1.46 5.35
C ARG A 37 -13.37 -2.59 4.34
N LEU A 38 -12.74 -2.44 3.17
CA LEU A 38 -12.64 -3.49 2.15
C LEU A 38 -12.00 -4.77 2.71
N TYR A 39 -10.80 -4.65 3.28
CA TYR A 39 -10.09 -5.81 3.86
C TYR A 39 -10.82 -6.42 5.06
N GLY A 40 -11.48 -5.59 5.87
CA GLY A 40 -12.31 -6.06 6.98
C GLY A 40 -13.50 -6.86 6.50
N ALA A 41 -14.21 -6.39 5.47
CA ALA A 41 -15.34 -7.12 4.90
C ALA A 41 -14.91 -8.48 4.34
N ILE A 42 -13.79 -8.52 3.62
CA ILE A 42 -13.21 -9.78 3.11
C ILE A 42 -12.86 -10.72 4.27
N ASP A 43 -12.14 -10.23 5.29
CA ASP A 43 -11.68 -11.05 6.40
C ASP A 43 -12.81 -11.57 7.31
N LEU A 44 -13.91 -10.81 7.45
CA LEU A 44 -15.07 -11.18 8.25
C LEU A 44 -16.08 -12.07 7.52
N TYR A 45 -16.23 -11.91 6.20
CA TYR A 45 -17.37 -12.54 5.48
C TYR A 45 -17.00 -13.43 4.29
N ILE A 46 -15.75 -13.44 3.84
CA ILE A 46 -15.28 -14.33 2.77
C ILE A 46 -14.17 -15.25 3.33
N GLY A 47 -13.12 -14.64 3.84
CA GLY A 47 -11.86 -15.30 4.19
C GLY A 47 -10.75 -14.91 3.21
N LEU A 48 -9.51 -15.07 3.66
CA LEU A 48 -8.33 -14.55 2.95
C LEU A 48 -7.54 -15.61 2.19
N ARG A 49 -7.88 -16.89 2.38
CA ARG A 49 -7.28 -18.03 1.65
C ARG A 49 -8.05 -18.38 0.39
N GLU A 50 -8.97 -17.51 -0.01
CA GLU A 50 -9.85 -17.70 -1.16
C GLU A 50 -9.48 -16.69 -2.23
N ASP A 51 -9.61 -17.07 -3.49
CA ASP A 51 -9.56 -16.14 -4.60
C ASP A 51 -10.73 -15.16 -4.46
N VAL A 52 -10.41 -13.88 -4.37
CA VAL A 52 -11.40 -12.81 -4.41
C VAL A 52 -11.28 -12.06 -5.71
N THR A 53 -12.40 -11.68 -6.30
CA THR A 53 -12.42 -10.72 -7.41
C THR A 53 -12.95 -9.40 -6.89
N ILE A 54 -12.11 -8.36 -6.99
CA ILE A 54 -12.41 -7.01 -6.54
C ILE A 54 -12.67 -6.14 -7.77
N GLU A 55 -13.81 -5.48 -7.79
CA GLU A 55 -14.23 -4.56 -8.85
C GLU A 55 -14.52 -3.19 -8.22
N ASP A 56 -13.88 -2.14 -8.73
CA ASP A 56 -14.12 -0.77 -8.31
C ASP A 56 -15.18 -0.11 -9.20
N THR A 57 -16.38 0.12 -8.64
CA THR A 57 -17.50 0.73 -9.37
C THR A 57 -17.58 2.26 -9.17
N GLY A 58 -16.51 2.88 -8.66
CA GLY A 58 -16.45 4.29 -8.31
C GLY A 58 -16.93 4.53 -6.88
N ILE A 59 -18.24 4.43 -6.63
CA ILE A 59 -18.86 4.74 -5.32
C ILE A 59 -18.80 3.59 -4.31
N ARG A 60 -18.56 2.37 -4.77
CA ARG A 60 -18.47 1.16 -3.95
C ARG A 60 -17.51 0.15 -4.56
N TRP A 61 -16.98 -0.76 -3.74
CA TRP A 61 -16.35 -1.98 -4.22
C TRP A 61 -17.36 -3.10 -4.29
N LYS A 62 -17.29 -3.88 -5.36
CA LYS A 62 -17.96 -5.16 -5.48
C LYS A 62 -16.90 -6.25 -5.33
N VAL A 63 -17.10 -7.11 -4.33
CA VAL A 63 -16.16 -8.18 -4.02
C VAL A 63 -16.88 -9.51 -4.12
N THR A 64 -16.38 -10.39 -4.98
CA THR A 64 -16.91 -11.74 -5.12
C THR A 64 -15.89 -12.75 -4.61
N GLY A 65 -16.35 -13.77 -3.90
CA GLY A 65 -15.51 -14.82 -3.34
C GLY A 65 -16.35 -15.98 -2.82
N ARG A 66 -15.71 -16.95 -2.16
CA ARG A 66 -16.40 -18.08 -1.51
C ARG A 66 -16.36 -17.94 0.01
N ARG A 67 -17.51 -18.12 0.66
CA ARG A 67 -17.67 -18.06 2.11
C ARG A 67 -17.78 -19.47 2.67
N ARG A 68 -16.93 -19.81 3.65
CA ARG A 68 -17.04 -21.06 4.43
C ARG A 68 -17.74 -20.80 5.76
N PRO A 69 -19.03 -21.12 5.94
CA PRO A 69 -19.80 -20.73 7.13
C PRO A 69 -19.08 -21.06 8.44
N ARG A 70 -18.68 -22.32 8.64
CA ARG A 70 -17.97 -22.78 9.85
C ARG A 70 -16.71 -21.99 10.20
N PHE A 71 -16.00 -21.43 9.22
CA PHE A 71 -14.79 -20.66 9.48
C PHE A 71 -15.08 -19.20 9.82
N MET A 72 -16.20 -18.67 9.33
CA MET A 72 -16.55 -17.25 9.42
C MET A 72 -17.54 -16.96 10.56
N ASP A 73 -18.33 -17.96 10.97
CA ASP A 73 -19.37 -17.81 11.98
C ASP A 73 -18.81 -17.30 13.32
N GLY A 74 -19.47 -16.27 13.87
CA GLY A 74 -19.13 -15.65 15.15
C GLY A 74 -17.91 -14.73 15.14
N ARG A 75 -17.14 -14.63 14.04
CA ARG A 75 -15.98 -13.70 13.98
C ARG A 75 -16.40 -12.25 14.11
N ASP A 76 -17.38 -11.84 13.31
CA ASP A 76 -17.92 -10.48 13.31
C ASP A 76 -18.48 -10.10 14.69
N VAL A 77 -19.21 -11.01 15.34
CA VAL A 77 -19.69 -10.87 16.73
C VAL A 77 -18.52 -10.70 17.70
N ALA A 78 -17.47 -11.51 17.58
CA ALA A 78 -16.29 -11.40 18.44
C ALA A 78 -15.55 -10.06 18.25
N PHE A 79 -15.38 -9.60 17.00
CA PHE A 79 -14.79 -8.29 16.71
C PHE A 79 -15.65 -7.14 17.25
N LEU A 80 -16.97 -7.22 17.07
CA LEU A 80 -17.92 -6.25 17.59
C LEU A 80 -17.86 -6.18 19.11
N ASN A 81 -17.83 -7.32 19.80
CA ASN A 81 -17.74 -7.35 21.27
C ASN A 81 -16.45 -6.69 21.78
N ARG A 82 -15.30 -6.92 21.11
CA ARG A 82 -14.04 -6.23 21.44
C ARG A 82 -14.12 -4.71 21.30
N ILE A 83 -14.80 -4.22 20.25
CA ILE A 83 -15.03 -2.78 20.07
C ILE A 83 -15.87 -2.25 21.23
N LYS A 84 -16.96 -2.94 21.56
CA LYS A 84 -17.88 -2.57 22.63
C LYS A 84 -17.20 -2.50 24.00
N GLU A 85 -16.33 -3.47 24.31
CA GLU A 85 -15.51 -3.49 25.53
C GLU A 85 -14.67 -2.21 25.66
N GLN A 86 -14.01 -1.79 24.58
CA GLN A 86 -13.20 -0.56 24.61
C GLN A 86 -14.05 0.69 24.83
N PHE A 87 -15.29 0.72 24.31
CA PHE A 87 -16.23 1.82 24.56
C PHE A 87 -16.99 1.73 25.89
N GLY A 88 -16.67 0.77 26.76
CA GLY A 88 -17.27 0.65 28.09
C GLY A 88 -18.70 0.10 28.08
N GLY A 89 -19.03 -0.75 27.10
CA GLY A 89 -20.24 -1.58 27.09
C GLY A 89 -21.59 -0.86 26.94
N ARG A 90 -21.62 0.46 26.69
CA ARG A 90 -22.87 1.25 26.67
C ARG A 90 -23.89 0.75 25.64
N LYS A 91 -25.11 0.42 26.12
CA LYS A 91 -26.39 0.18 25.39
C LYS A 91 -26.20 -0.20 23.92
N ASN A 92 -25.77 -1.43 23.71
CA ASN A 92 -25.40 -1.91 22.39
C ASN A 92 -26.51 -2.75 21.75
N PRO A 93 -26.64 -2.72 20.41
CA PRO A 93 -27.51 -3.65 19.70
C PRO A 93 -27.07 -5.10 19.96
N ASN A 94 -28.02 -6.04 19.94
CA ASN A 94 -27.72 -7.47 20.01
C ASN A 94 -26.65 -7.80 18.96
N SER A 95 -25.49 -8.29 19.39
CA SER A 95 -24.33 -8.45 18.50
C SER A 95 -24.63 -9.39 17.34
N GLU A 96 -25.36 -10.48 17.58
CA GLU A 96 -25.71 -11.43 16.52
C GLU A 96 -26.68 -10.81 15.52
N GLU A 97 -27.72 -10.15 16.00
CA GLU A 97 -28.72 -9.51 15.15
C GLU A 97 -28.10 -8.38 14.32
N TYR A 98 -27.26 -7.56 14.96
CA TYR A 98 -26.54 -6.47 14.31
C TYR A 98 -25.63 -7.00 13.19
N CYS A 99 -24.82 -8.02 13.49
CA CYS A 99 -23.92 -8.63 12.52
C CYS A 99 -24.68 -9.32 11.36
N LYS A 100 -25.79 -10.03 11.66
CA LYS A 100 -26.68 -10.62 10.64
C LYS A 100 -27.26 -9.54 9.73
N LYS A 101 -27.76 -8.46 10.31
CA LYS A 101 -28.28 -7.30 9.58
C LYS A 101 -27.16 -6.75 8.69
N MET A 102 -25.99 -6.47 9.25
CA MET A 102 -24.85 -5.89 8.53
C MET A 102 -24.43 -6.74 7.33
N TYR A 103 -24.29 -8.05 7.51
CA TYR A 103 -24.00 -8.97 6.41
C TYR A 103 -25.07 -8.89 5.31
N SER A 104 -26.35 -8.89 5.69
CA SER A 104 -27.46 -8.74 4.74
C SER A 104 -27.38 -7.43 3.94
N TYR A 105 -26.98 -6.31 4.55
CA TYR A 105 -26.79 -5.04 3.83
C TYR A 105 -25.65 -5.12 2.81
N LEU A 106 -24.52 -5.73 3.21
CA LEU A 106 -23.37 -5.90 2.32
C LEU A 106 -23.71 -6.78 1.12
N VAL A 107 -24.53 -7.83 1.28
CA VAL A 107 -24.93 -8.70 0.17
C VAL A 107 -25.98 -8.04 -0.74
N ASN A 108 -26.89 -7.25 -0.15
CA ASN A 108 -28.00 -6.64 -0.89
C ASN A 108 -27.68 -5.26 -1.49
N ALA A 109 -26.42 -4.81 -1.42
CA ALA A 109 -25.98 -3.52 -1.96
C ALA A 109 -26.74 -2.30 -1.38
N LYS A 110 -27.14 -2.38 -0.11
CA LYS A 110 -27.88 -1.34 0.61
C LYS A 110 -26.96 -0.62 1.61
N SER A 111 -27.24 0.65 1.86
CA SER A 111 -26.53 1.43 2.89
C SER A 111 -27.00 1.04 4.29
N PHE A 112 -26.08 0.66 5.17
CA PHE A 112 -26.38 0.34 6.56
C PHE A 112 -26.67 1.63 7.34
N ARG A 113 -27.79 1.67 8.06
CA ARG A 113 -28.13 2.83 8.92
C ARG A 113 -27.83 2.50 10.36
N ASP A 114 -26.73 3.07 10.87
CA ASP A 114 -26.41 3.05 12.29
C ASP A 114 -27.28 4.04 13.06
N GLU A 115 -27.77 3.63 14.23
CA GLU A 115 -28.60 4.49 15.08
C GLU A 115 -27.80 5.61 15.75
N LYS A 116 -26.54 5.33 16.13
CA LYS A 116 -25.64 6.29 16.77
C LYS A 116 -24.19 6.06 16.35
N PRO A 117 -23.48 7.09 15.85
CA PRO A 117 -22.06 6.98 15.58
C PRO A 117 -21.24 7.06 16.88
N PHE A 118 -19.99 6.60 16.80
CA PHE A 118 -19.02 6.56 17.90
C PHE A 118 -17.86 7.51 17.61
N PRO A 119 -17.25 8.13 18.63
CA PRO A 119 -16.08 8.96 18.41
C PRO A 119 -14.91 8.14 17.84
N ALA A 120 -14.09 8.76 16.99
CA ALA A 120 -12.87 8.22 16.40
C ALA A 120 -11.72 8.07 17.42
N ASP A 121 -12.02 7.51 18.59
CA ASP A 121 -11.09 7.22 19.66
C ASP A 121 -11.13 5.75 20.07
N LYS A 122 -10.32 5.38 21.07
CA LYS A 122 -10.19 4.01 21.59
C LYS A 122 -10.01 2.97 20.47
N ALA A 123 -11.03 2.15 20.20
CA ALA A 123 -10.99 1.12 19.16
C ALA A 123 -10.75 1.69 17.76
N PHE A 124 -11.17 2.94 17.53
CA PHE A 124 -11.08 3.60 16.23
C PHE A 124 -9.85 4.49 16.09
N VAL A 125 -8.89 4.35 17.02
CA VAL A 125 -7.59 5.01 16.91
C VAL A 125 -6.78 4.40 15.76
N LYS A 126 -6.15 5.27 14.96
CA LYS A 126 -5.31 4.94 13.81
C LYS A 126 -6.05 4.22 12.67
N LEU A 127 -7.38 4.34 12.60
CA LEU A 127 -8.12 3.90 11.42
C LEU A 127 -7.81 4.79 10.23
N ASP A 128 -7.68 6.11 10.45
CA ASP A 128 -7.16 7.05 9.47
C ASP A 128 -6.70 8.29 10.22
N SER A 129 -5.53 8.85 9.90
CA SER A 129 -5.07 10.09 10.54
C SER A 129 -6.00 11.26 10.24
N THR A 130 -6.66 11.27 9.08
CA THR A 130 -7.64 12.31 8.73
C THR A 130 -8.93 12.19 9.53
N LEU A 131 -9.19 11.06 10.18
CA LEU A 131 -10.30 10.90 11.14
C LEU A 131 -9.93 11.39 12.55
N GLN A 132 -8.64 11.54 12.85
CA GLN A 132 -8.15 11.86 14.19
C GLN A 132 -7.77 13.33 14.38
N ALA A 133 -7.31 13.98 13.32
CA ALA A 133 -6.87 15.37 13.33
C ALA A 133 -7.50 16.12 12.16
N GLY A 134 -8.66 16.73 12.39
CA GLY A 134 -9.39 17.50 11.39
C GLY A 134 -10.88 17.28 11.53
N ILE A 135 -11.62 18.35 11.77
CA ILE A 135 -13.05 18.26 12.03
C ILE A 135 -13.77 18.32 10.68
N ARG A 136 -14.18 17.17 10.15
CA ARG A 136 -15.11 17.14 9.01
C ARG A 136 -16.39 17.87 9.42
N GLY A 137 -16.76 18.93 8.70
CA GLY A 137 -18.00 19.68 8.92
C GLY A 137 -17.88 20.93 9.79
N ILE A 138 -16.69 21.29 10.27
CA ILE A 138 -16.47 22.58 10.95
C ILE A 138 -15.64 23.49 10.04
N SER A 139 -16.12 24.72 9.86
CA SER A 139 -15.44 25.75 9.06
C SER A 139 -14.02 25.97 9.54
N ALA A 140 -13.08 26.15 8.60
CA ALA A 140 -11.69 26.47 8.92
C ALA A 140 -11.54 27.76 9.74
N ALA A 141 -12.49 28.69 9.60
CA ALA A 141 -12.55 29.93 10.37
C ALA A 141 -12.95 29.72 11.85
N ASN A 142 -13.56 28.58 12.19
CA ASN A 142 -13.92 28.22 13.57
C ASN A 142 -12.78 27.51 14.29
N TYR A 143 -11.66 27.23 13.62
CA TYR A 143 -10.42 26.92 14.29
C TYR A 143 -9.89 28.23 14.87
N GLU A 144 -10.29 28.59 16.09
CA GLU A 144 -9.69 29.67 16.87
C GLU A 144 -8.23 29.32 17.16
N THR A 145 -7.38 29.45 16.15
CA THR A 145 -5.98 29.01 16.09
C THR A 145 -5.78 27.52 16.41
N LEU A 146 -4.94 26.84 15.63
CA LEU A 146 -4.45 25.49 15.92
C LEU A 146 -3.53 25.48 17.16
N GLN A 147 -4.01 26.00 18.30
CA GLN A 147 -3.33 25.88 19.57
C GLN A 147 -3.28 24.39 19.94
N THR A 148 -2.05 23.89 20.06
CA THR A 148 -1.73 22.56 20.56
C THR A 148 -2.53 22.28 21.83
N GLY A 149 -3.47 21.33 21.77
CA GLY A 149 -4.34 20.95 22.88
C GLY A 149 -5.83 20.96 22.54
N GLN A 150 -6.30 21.79 21.60
CA GLN A 150 -7.74 21.85 21.28
C GLN A 150 -8.26 20.66 20.44
N THR A 151 -7.39 19.93 19.74
CA THR A 151 -7.74 18.68 19.03
C THR A 151 -8.13 17.53 19.98
N SER A 152 -7.91 17.68 21.28
CA SER A 152 -8.31 16.69 22.30
C SER A 152 -9.76 16.85 22.79
N LYS A 153 -10.43 17.97 22.46
CA LYS A 153 -11.82 18.23 22.82
C LYS A 153 -12.76 17.23 22.12
N LYS A 154 -13.82 16.81 22.81
CA LYS A 154 -14.78 15.82 22.29
C LYS A 154 -15.46 16.27 21.00
N GLU A 155 -15.74 17.56 20.87
CA GLU A 155 -16.34 18.20 19.69
C GLU A 155 -15.43 18.15 18.45
N CYS A 156 -14.12 18.00 18.66
CA CYS A 156 -13.13 17.94 17.59
C CYS A 156 -12.88 16.50 17.08
N LYS A 157 -13.53 15.50 17.68
CA LYS A 157 -13.37 14.09 17.30
C LYS A 157 -14.35 13.75 16.18
N ALA A 158 -13.85 13.14 15.11
CA ALA A 158 -14.74 12.61 14.08
C ALA A 158 -15.68 11.56 14.67
N MET A 159 -16.91 11.51 14.15
CA MET A 159 -17.91 10.52 14.53
C MET A 159 -17.99 9.47 13.42
N ILE A 160 -17.81 8.20 13.78
CA ILE A 160 -17.71 7.06 12.88
C ILE A 160 -18.93 6.15 13.12
N PRO A 161 -19.71 5.82 12.07
CA PRO A 161 -20.75 4.80 12.16
C PRO A 161 -20.17 3.45 12.61
N LEU A 162 -20.87 2.74 13.52
CA LEU A 162 -20.36 1.49 14.09
C LEU A 162 -20.12 0.41 13.02
N SER A 163 -20.93 0.36 11.98
CA SER A 163 -20.80 -0.61 10.89
C SER A 163 -19.50 -0.39 10.10
N GLU A 164 -19.20 0.86 9.79
CA GLU A 164 -17.95 1.26 9.13
C GLU A 164 -16.74 1.03 10.04
N GLY A 165 -16.86 1.38 11.32
CA GLY A 165 -15.84 1.16 12.33
C GLY A 165 -15.52 -0.31 12.54
N LEU A 166 -16.52 -1.20 12.52
CA LEU A 166 -16.33 -2.65 12.64
C LEU A 166 -15.52 -3.21 11.48
N LEU A 167 -15.88 -2.87 10.24
CA LEU A 167 -15.11 -3.29 9.06
C LEU A 167 -13.67 -2.77 9.13
N ALA A 168 -13.50 -1.47 9.37
CA ALA A 168 -12.18 -0.86 9.41
C ALA A 168 -11.30 -1.46 10.52
N PHE A 169 -11.88 -1.70 11.70
CA PHE A 169 -11.20 -2.33 12.83
C PHE A 169 -10.75 -3.76 12.51
N ALA A 170 -11.59 -4.56 11.84
CA ALA A 170 -11.23 -5.88 11.37
C ALA A 170 -10.12 -5.86 10.31
N GLY A 171 -10.14 -4.87 9.41
CA GLY A 171 -9.13 -4.70 8.36
C GLY A 171 -7.78 -4.21 8.86
N LYS A 172 -7.72 -3.57 10.04
CA LYS A 172 -6.49 -2.96 10.60
C LYS A 172 -5.31 -3.93 10.69
N LYS A 173 -5.57 -5.20 10.97
CA LYS A 173 -4.53 -6.24 11.05
C LYS A 173 -3.85 -6.56 9.70
N ARG A 174 -4.36 -5.99 8.60
CA ARG A 174 -3.81 -6.16 7.24
C ARG A 174 -2.94 -4.99 6.79
N ALA A 175 -2.92 -3.91 7.56
CA ALA A 175 -2.08 -2.77 7.26
C ALA A 175 -0.62 -3.09 7.58
N GLU A 176 0.24 -2.97 6.57
CA GLU A 176 1.68 -3.14 6.71
C GLU A 176 2.31 -1.91 7.35
N ASN A 177 3.07 -2.07 8.42
CA ASN A 177 3.72 -0.95 9.11
C ASN A 177 5.22 -0.93 8.84
N VAL A 178 5.69 0.13 8.19
CA VAL A 178 7.12 0.42 8.03
C VAL A 178 7.38 1.86 8.47
N SER A 179 8.28 2.05 9.44
CA SER A 179 8.62 3.37 9.99
C SER A 179 7.42 4.20 10.45
N ARG A 180 6.40 3.58 11.08
CA ARG A 180 5.15 4.24 11.51
C ARG A 180 4.28 4.74 10.34
N ILE A 181 4.51 4.23 9.15
CA ILE A 181 3.65 4.41 7.99
C ILE A 181 2.94 3.08 7.75
N TYR A 182 1.62 3.13 7.77
CA TYR A 182 0.75 2.01 7.45
C TYR A 182 0.44 2.02 5.96
N PHE A 183 0.47 0.85 5.32
CA PHE A 183 0.20 0.69 3.90
C PHE A 183 -0.85 -0.39 3.66
N LEU A 184 -1.73 -0.15 2.70
CA LEU A 184 -2.66 -1.15 2.18
C LEU A 184 -2.67 -1.12 0.65
N PRO A 185 -2.40 -2.24 -0.02
CA PRO A 185 -2.57 -2.32 -1.46
C PRO A 185 -4.05 -2.37 -1.82
N VAL A 186 -4.42 -1.73 -2.92
CA VAL A 186 -5.76 -1.80 -3.51
C VAL A 186 -5.62 -2.53 -4.84
N PHE A 187 -6.41 -3.59 -4.99
CA PHE A 187 -6.37 -4.47 -6.16
C PHE A 187 -7.64 -4.37 -6.99
N GLU A 188 -7.52 -4.70 -8.27
CA GLU A 188 -8.64 -4.84 -9.20
C GLU A 188 -8.49 -6.14 -10.02
N GLY A 189 -9.60 -6.84 -10.17
CA GLY A 189 -9.67 -8.18 -10.74
C GLY A 189 -9.49 -9.29 -9.71
N ARG A 190 -9.23 -10.51 -10.20
CA ARG A 190 -9.05 -11.72 -9.38
C ARG A 190 -7.67 -11.74 -8.74
N ILE A 191 -7.61 -11.92 -7.43
CA ILE A 191 -6.39 -12.00 -6.64
C ILE A 191 -6.53 -12.94 -5.44
N ASP A 192 -5.46 -13.67 -5.15
CA ASP A 192 -5.32 -14.45 -3.92
C ASP A 192 -4.60 -13.61 -2.86
N LEU A 193 -5.36 -13.09 -1.90
CA LEU A 193 -4.82 -12.22 -0.85
C LEU A 193 -3.89 -12.97 0.11
N SER A 194 -3.95 -14.30 0.20
CA SER A 194 -3.06 -15.08 1.06
C SER A 194 -1.61 -15.13 0.54
N LYS A 195 -1.43 -14.91 -0.77
CA LYS A 195 -0.13 -14.97 -1.44
C LYS A 195 0.53 -13.60 -1.55
N VAL A 196 -0.27 -12.55 -1.68
CA VAL A 196 0.22 -11.21 -2.01
C VAL A 196 0.37 -10.32 -0.77
N VAL A 197 -0.43 -10.56 0.29
CA VAL A 197 -0.43 -9.76 1.52
C VAL A 197 0.36 -10.47 2.61
N SER A 198 1.65 -10.70 2.35
CA SER A 198 2.62 -11.12 3.36
C SER A 198 3.28 -9.90 4.00
N PRO A 199 3.60 -9.92 5.30
CA PRO A 199 4.21 -8.78 5.94
C PRO A 199 5.58 -8.43 5.35
N ILE A 200 5.68 -7.21 4.82
CA ILE A 200 6.94 -6.67 4.29
C ILE A 200 7.80 -6.32 5.51
N ARG A 201 8.55 -7.31 5.99
CA ARG A 201 9.46 -7.18 7.14
C ARG A 201 10.70 -6.40 6.71
N MET A 202 10.64 -5.08 6.82
CA MET A 202 11.79 -4.21 6.53
C MET A 202 12.08 -3.29 7.71
N ARG A 203 13.37 -3.09 8.00
CA ARG A 203 13.82 -1.94 8.80
C ARG A 203 13.64 -0.72 7.90
N GLY A 204 12.67 0.12 8.23
CA GLY A 204 12.30 1.25 7.38
C GLY A 204 13.37 2.34 7.34
N SER A 205 13.23 3.24 6.37
CA SER A 205 14.05 4.45 6.25
C SER A 205 13.51 5.53 7.19
N PRO A 206 14.35 6.45 7.71
CA PRO A 206 13.85 7.66 8.36
C PRO A 206 13.16 8.62 7.37
N ASN A 207 13.23 8.36 6.06
CA ASN A 207 12.57 9.16 5.03
C ASN A 207 11.28 8.48 4.51
N VAL A 208 10.18 9.24 4.51
CA VAL A 208 8.84 8.80 4.07
C VAL A 208 8.83 8.39 2.59
N LEU A 209 9.39 9.22 1.71
CA LEU A 209 9.40 8.98 0.27
C LEU A 209 10.17 7.71 -0.09
N CYS A 210 11.32 7.51 0.55
CA CYS A 210 12.12 6.29 0.38
C CYS A 210 11.37 5.05 0.86
N THR A 211 10.68 5.16 2.01
CA THR A 211 9.85 4.07 2.54
C THR A 211 8.69 3.73 1.61
N GLN A 212 8.00 4.73 1.06
CA GLN A 212 6.93 4.55 0.08
C GLN A 212 7.45 3.86 -1.19
N ALA A 213 8.53 4.36 -1.79
CA ALA A 213 9.11 3.78 -3.01
C ALA A 213 9.56 2.34 -2.81
N LEU A 214 10.21 2.05 -1.66
CA LEU A 214 10.68 0.70 -1.34
C LEU A 214 9.52 -0.27 -1.11
N MET A 215 8.47 0.17 -0.40
CA MET A 215 7.25 -0.61 -0.17
C MET A 215 6.58 -0.98 -1.50
N LEU A 216 6.46 -0.02 -2.42
CA LEU A 216 5.90 -0.26 -3.75
C LEU A 216 6.72 -1.26 -4.58
N LEU A 217 8.04 -1.17 -4.54
CA LEU A 217 8.93 -2.13 -5.21
C LEU A 217 8.81 -3.53 -4.62
N ALA A 218 8.73 -3.65 -3.29
CA ALA A 218 8.54 -4.92 -2.60
C ALA A 218 7.19 -5.57 -2.97
N LEU A 219 6.10 -4.80 -2.92
CA LEU A 219 4.77 -5.25 -3.34
C LEU A 219 4.76 -5.68 -4.80
N LYS A 220 5.33 -4.88 -5.70
CA LYS A 220 5.38 -5.20 -7.13
C LYS A 220 6.18 -6.47 -7.39
N THR A 221 7.31 -6.66 -6.70
CA THR A 221 8.11 -7.90 -6.78
C THR A 221 7.28 -9.12 -6.34
N SER A 222 6.55 -9.02 -5.23
CA SER A 222 5.68 -10.11 -4.75
C SER A 222 4.54 -10.41 -5.73
N LEU A 223 3.97 -9.39 -6.36
CA LEU A 223 2.90 -9.56 -7.35
C LEU A 223 3.38 -10.27 -8.61
N PHE A 224 4.58 -9.96 -9.10
CA PHE A 224 5.16 -10.67 -10.24
C PHE A 224 5.40 -12.13 -9.94
N ALA A 225 5.89 -12.46 -8.73
CA ALA A 225 6.13 -13.85 -8.34
C ALA A 225 4.85 -14.70 -8.36
N GLU A 226 3.71 -14.07 -8.08
CA GLU A 226 2.40 -14.73 -8.01
C GLU A 226 1.55 -14.56 -9.29
N GLY A 227 2.06 -13.90 -10.33
CA GLY A 227 1.35 -13.67 -11.59
C GLY A 227 0.21 -12.64 -11.52
N TYR A 228 0.27 -11.72 -10.54
CA TYR A 228 -0.73 -10.68 -10.30
C TYR A 228 -0.23 -9.27 -10.64
N GLN A 229 0.78 -9.13 -11.51
CA GLN A 229 1.48 -7.86 -11.77
C GLN A 229 0.57 -6.70 -12.17
N ASP A 230 -0.53 -6.98 -12.88
CA ASP A 230 -1.46 -5.96 -13.39
C ASP A 230 -2.64 -5.69 -12.44
N ARG A 231 -2.69 -6.38 -11.29
CA ARG A 231 -3.83 -6.31 -10.36
C ARG A 231 -3.71 -5.16 -9.37
N LEU A 232 -2.52 -4.61 -9.14
CA LEU A 232 -2.33 -3.51 -8.19
C LEU A 232 -2.63 -2.15 -8.83
N THR A 233 -3.72 -1.51 -8.39
CA THR A 233 -4.15 -0.22 -8.92
C THR A 233 -3.56 0.95 -8.14
N SER A 234 -3.54 0.83 -6.82
CA SER A 234 -3.03 1.86 -5.92
C SER A 234 -2.53 1.26 -4.61
N VAL A 235 -1.75 2.06 -3.87
CA VAL A 235 -1.41 1.79 -2.48
C VAL A 235 -1.85 2.99 -1.67
N VAL A 236 -2.72 2.75 -0.71
CA VAL A 236 -3.14 3.77 0.25
C VAL A 236 -2.24 3.68 1.47
N TYR A 237 -1.99 4.83 2.09
CA TYR A 237 -1.10 4.91 3.24
C TYR A 237 -1.64 5.86 4.30
N ASN A 238 -1.19 5.65 5.54
CA ASN A 238 -1.51 6.47 6.69
C ASN A 238 -0.30 6.58 7.62
N THR A 239 -0.03 7.75 8.19
CA THR A 239 1.12 7.94 9.09
C THR A 239 0.69 8.11 10.55
N ASP A 240 1.57 7.68 11.45
CA ASP A 240 1.37 7.77 12.89
C ASP A 240 2.68 8.17 13.61
N PHE A 241 3.13 9.39 13.38
CA PHE A 241 4.39 9.91 13.93
C PHE A 241 4.28 10.37 15.39
N GLY A 242 3.07 10.43 15.95
CA GLY A 242 2.82 10.88 17.33
C GLY A 242 2.73 12.41 17.46
N SER A 243 2.39 12.89 18.66
CA SER A 243 1.94 14.27 18.91
C SER A 243 3.04 15.34 19.07
N ARG A 244 4.33 14.97 19.05
CA ARG A 244 5.43 15.90 19.37
C ARG A 244 6.13 16.45 18.12
N ASN A 245 5.41 17.16 17.25
CA ASN A 245 5.92 17.98 16.11
C ASN A 245 5.81 17.37 14.70
N ALA A 246 5.09 16.27 14.50
CA ALA A 246 4.88 15.70 13.17
C ALA A 246 3.40 15.67 12.80
N PHE A 247 3.04 16.22 11.63
CA PHE A 247 1.70 16.09 11.08
C PHE A 247 1.48 14.64 10.64
N ASN A 248 0.37 14.05 11.08
CA ASN A 248 -0.09 12.78 10.52
C ASN A 248 -0.91 13.05 9.26
N PHE A 249 -0.77 12.20 8.26
CA PHE A 249 -1.44 12.32 6.99
C PHE A 249 -1.77 10.94 6.42
N SER A 250 -2.84 10.88 5.61
CA SER A 250 -3.20 9.72 4.82
C SER A 250 -3.33 10.12 3.36
N GLY A 251 -3.18 9.14 2.47
CA GLY A 251 -3.20 9.40 1.05
C GLY A 251 -3.27 8.14 0.21
N ILE A 252 -3.27 8.36 -1.10
CA ILE A 252 -3.32 7.32 -2.13
C ILE A 252 -2.17 7.54 -3.11
N ILE A 253 -1.44 6.47 -3.42
CA ILE A 253 -0.46 6.43 -4.49
C ILE A 253 -1.05 5.60 -5.62
N LYS A 254 -1.43 6.24 -6.73
CA LYS A 254 -1.86 5.52 -7.94
C LYS A 254 -0.65 4.91 -8.63
N ILE A 255 -0.59 3.59 -8.75
CA ILE A 255 0.61 2.92 -9.29
C ILE A 255 0.92 3.37 -10.71
N SER A 256 -0.11 3.56 -11.54
CA SER A 256 0.03 4.04 -12.92
C SER A 256 0.69 5.42 -13.05
N SER A 257 0.67 6.24 -11.99
CA SER A 257 1.33 7.55 -11.96
C SER A 257 2.81 7.50 -11.58
N THR A 258 3.34 6.32 -11.22
CA THR A 258 4.71 6.12 -10.75
C THR A 258 5.58 5.44 -11.81
N ALA A 259 6.90 5.66 -11.76
CA ALA A 259 7.84 4.90 -12.57
C ALA A 259 7.79 3.40 -12.24
N ILE A 260 7.62 3.06 -10.97
CA ILE A 260 7.45 1.67 -10.52
C ILE A 260 6.31 1.00 -11.28
N GLY A 261 5.17 1.68 -11.46
CA GLY A 261 4.04 1.17 -12.22
C GLY A 261 4.35 0.83 -13.67
N LYS A 262 5.30 1.54 -14.30
CA LYS A 262 5.67 1.31 -15.71
C LYS A 262 6.68 0.19 -15.94
N ILE A 263 7.35 -0.31 -14.89
CA ILE A 263 8.26 -1.46 -15.00
C ILE A 263 7.45 -2.69 -15.40
N LYS A 264 7.80 -3.34 -16.52
CA LYS A 264 7.09 -4.50 -17.07
C LYS A 264 7.80 -5.81 -16.78
N SER A 265 9.12 -5.79 -16.57
CA SER A 265 9.88 -7.02 -16.31
C SER A 265 10.05 -7.33 -14.83
N ALA A 266 9.86 -8.60 -14.48
CA ALA A 266 10.11 -9.13 -13.13
C ALA A 266 11.60 -9.00 -12.75
N GLU A 267 12.51 -9.14 -13.73
CA GLU A 267 13.95 -8.98 -13.53
C GLU A 267 14.31 -7.54 -13.15
N LEU A 268 13.83 -6.54 -13.90
CA LEU A 268 14.13 -5.14 -13.61
C LEU A 268 13.56 -4.69 -12.27
N VAL A 269 12.33 -5.09 -11.92
CA VAL A 269 11.75 -4.70 -10.62
C VAL A 269 12.52 -5.33 -9.46
N SER A 270 12.91 -6.61 -9.57
CA SER A 270 13.68 -7.31 -8.53
C SER A 270 15.07 -6.67 -8.37
N HIS A 271 15.77 -6.41 -9.48
CA HIS A 271 17.07 -5.75 -9.46
C HIS A 271 17.00 -4.33 -8.89
N THR A 272 15.97 -3.57 -9.27
CA THR A 272 15.71 -2.22 -8.76
C THR A 272 15.42 -2.26 -7.27
N TYR A 273 14.60 -3.20 -6.80
CA TYR A 273 14.31 -3.40 -5.39
C TYR A 273 15.57 -3.70 -4.57
N GLN A 274 16.39 -4.65 -5.01
CA GLN A 274 17.63 -5.02 -4.33
C GLN A 274 18.61 -3.84 -4.26
N THR A 275 18.86 -3.19 -5.40
CA THR A 275 19.75 -2.03 -5.49
C THR A 275 19.28 -0.88 -4.60
N PHE A 276 17.97 -0.57 -4.61
CA PHE A 276 17.43 0.52 -3.80
C PHE A 276 17.43 0.19 -2.31
N ARG A 277 17.14 -1.06 -1.95
CA ARG A 277 17.20 -1.54 -0.56
C ARG A 277 18.61 -1.42 0.02
N GLU A 278 19.63 -1.83 -0.73
CA GLU A 278 21.03 -1.68 -0.33
C GLU A 278 21.41 -0.20 -0.17
N LEU A 279 21.02 0.63 -1.15
CA LEU A 279 21.23 2.07 -1.07
C LEU A 279 20.60 2.70 0.17
N ILE A 280 19.35 2.36 0.50
CA ILE A 280 18.70 2.86 1.72
C ILE A 280 19.44 2.38 2.97
N ARG A 281 19.81 1.10 3.03
CA ARG A 281 20.55 0.55 4.17
C ARG A 281 21.86 1.30 4.39
N ASP A 282 22.54 1.66 3.30
CA ASP A 282 23.86 2.27 3.35
C ASP A 282 23.79 3.80 3.45
N ALA A 283 22.64 4.44 3.20
CA ALA A 283 22.45 5.89 3.24
C ALA A 283 22.20 6.47 4.64
N TRP A 284 21.72 5.63 5.57
CA TRP A 284 21.50 6.01 6.96
C TRP A 284 22.22 5.04 7.89
N ASP A 285 22.85 5.56 8.94
CA ASP A 285 23.45 4.71 9.96
C ASP A 285 22.38 3.97 10.79
N GLY A 286 22.81 3.08 11.70
CA GLY A 286 21.90 2.35 12.59
C GLY A 286 21.07 3.25 13.53
N GLN A 287 21.41 4.53 13.65
CA GLN A 287 20.68 5.55 14.41
C GLN A 287 19.80 6.44 13.52
N GLY A 288 19.78 6.21 12.20
CA GLY A 288 19.01 6.99 11.23
C GLY A 288 19.66 8.31 10.82
N LYS A 289 20.94 8.53 11.12
CA LYS A 289 21.66 9.74 10.69
C LYS A 289 22.07 9.63 9.21
N PRO A 290 21.88 10.70 8.42
CA PRO A 290 22.19 10.69 7.00
C PRO A 290 23.71 10.68 6.76
N ASN A 291 24.13 10.09 5.64
CA ASN A 291 25.51 10.20 5.13
C ASN A 291 25.55 10.67 3.66
N LYS A 292 26.71 10.56 3.01
CA LYS A 292 26.91 10.98 1.61
C LYS A 292 25.97 10.32 0.58
N LEU A 293 25.48 9.11 0.85
CA LEU A 293 24.58 8.37 -0.04
C LEU A 293 23.10 8.79 0.09
N THR A 294 22.75 9.56 1.13
CA THR A 294 21.37 10.06 1.36
C THR A 294 20.79 10.78 0.15
N SER A 295 21.58 11.64 -0.50
CA SER A 295 21.13 12.38 -1.67
C SER A 295 20.83 11.45 -2.86
N ALA A 296 21.58 10.36 -3.00
CA ALA A 296 21.35 9.37 -4.05
C ALA A 296 20.09 8.54 -3.75
N ALA A 297 19.89 8.12 -2.49
CA ALA A 297 18.68 7.43 -2.06
C ALA A 297 17.42 8.26 -2.32
N ILE A 298 17.45 9.55 -1.94
CA ILE A 298 16.36 10.49 -2.18
C ILE A 298 16.12 10.69 -3.69
N GLY A 299 17.19 10.91 -4.47
CA GLY A 299 17.08 11.09 -5.92
C GLY A 299 16.46 9.87 -6.64
N MET A 300 16.83 8.66 -6.21
CA MET A 300 16.24 7.42 -6.73
C MET A 300 14.77 7.28 -6.31
N ALA A 301 14.43 7.60 -5.06
CA ALA A 301 13.05 7.60 -4.58
C ALA A 301 12.16 8.57 -5.37
N TYR A 302 12.66 9.78 -5.66
CA TYR A 302 11.96 10.76 -6.49
C TYR A 302 11.67 10.23 -7.88
N TRP A 303 12.67 9.64 -8.56
CA TRP A 303 12.45 9.05 -9.87
C TRP A 303 11.40 7.92 -9.82
N LEU A 304 11.51 7.01 -8.85
CA LEU A 304 10.59 5.88 -8.69
C LEU A 304 9.13 6.31 -8.49
N MET A 305 8.91 7.40 -7.76
CA MET A 305 7.59 7.88 -7.35
C MET A 305 6.94 8.87 -8.31
N GLN A 306 7.66 9.37 -9.31
CA GLN A 306 7.17 10.39 -10.25
C GLN A 306 6.75 9.80 -11.60
N PRO A 307 5.96 10.55 -12.41
CA PRO A 307 5.77 10.23 -13.81
C PRO A 307 7.13 10.32 -14.52
N VAL A 308 7.57 9.22 -15.13
CA VAL A 308 8.94 8.97 -15.61
C VAL A 308 9.53 10.10 -16.48
N SER A 309 8.69 10.90 -17.15
CA SER A 309 9.10 12.01 -18.02
C SER A 309 9.75 13.20 -17.31
N LYS A 310 9.60 13.37 -16.00
CA LYS A 310 10.10 14.59 -15.31
C LYS A 310 11.51 14.47 -14.72
N HIS A 311 12.02 13.28 -14.43
CA HIS A 311 13.21 13.13 -13.57
C HIS A 311 14.17 11.97 -13.92
N LEU A 312 14.28 11.56 -15.19
CA LEU A 312 15.33 10.62 -15.61
C LEU A 312 16.74 11.12 -15.21
N SER A 313 16.94 12.45 -15.24
CA SER A 313 18.18 13.11 -14.80
C SER A 313 18.54 12.83 -13.34
N SER A 314 17.55 12.80 -12.43
CA SER A 314 17.77 12.51 -11.00
C SER A 314 18.23 11.07 -10.79
N MET A 315 17.66 10.13 -11.53
CA MET A 315 18.10 8.73 -11.52
C MET A 315 19.52 8.59 -12.09
N ILE A 316 19.82 9.19 -13.25
CA ILE A 316 21.16 9.17 -13.84
C ILE A 316 22.18 9.74 -12.86
N THR A 317 21.90 10.92 -12.28
CA THR A 317 22.77 11.56 -11.28
C THR A 317 22.99 10.68 -10.04
N ALA A 318 21.93 10.01 -9.55
CA ALA A 318 22.06 9.10 -8.42
C ALA A 318 22.94 7.89 -8.77
N GLN A 319 22.72 7.28 -9.94
CA GLN A 319 23.52 6.16 -10.43
C GLN A 319 25.00 6.54 -10.63
N GLU A 320 25.27 7.74 -11.16
CA GLU A 320 26.63 8.27 -11.30
C GLU A 320 27.36 8.38 -9.96
N ARG A 321 26.69 8.85 -8.90
CA ARG A 321 27.29 8.97 -7.57
C ARG A 321 27.60 7.60 -6.96
N LEU A 322 26.69 6.63 -7.14
CA LEU A 322 26.90 5.25 -6.66
C LEU A 322 28.10 4.59 -7.34
N TYR A 323 28.27 4.81 -8.65
CA TYR A 323 29.41 4.32 -9.41
C TYR A 323 30.74 4.94 -8.95
N LYS A 324 30.75 6.24 -8.64
CA LYS A 324 31.95 6.98 -8.19
C LYS A 324 32.49 6.50 -6.85
N ASP A 325 31.62 6.05 -5.93
CA ASP A 325 32.01 5.70 -4.55
C ASP A 325 32.70 4.34 -4.38
N LYS A 326 33.07 3.63 -5.48
CA LYS A 326 33.79 2.33 -5.53
C LYS A 326 33.22 1.18 -4.65
N GLY A 327 32.06 1.37 -4.01
CA GLY A 327 31.47 0.44 -3.05
C GLY A 327 30.08 -0.10 -3.43
N ALA A 328 29.37 0.52 -4.38
CA ALA A 328 28.06 0.04 -4.81
C ALA A 328 28.22 -1.07 -5.86
N LYS A 329 28.13 -2.33 -5.42
CA LYS A 329 28.29 -3.54 -6.26
C LYS A 329 27.18 -3.72 -7.31
N SER A 330 26.13 -2.90 -7.29
CA SER A 330 24.99 -2.99 -8.22
C SER A 330 24.61 -1.61 -8.74
N THR A 331 24.62 -1.46 -10.06
CA THR A 331 24.05 -0.30 -10.75
C THR A 331 22.83 -0.76 -11.53
N LEU A 332 21.78 0.06 -11.56
CA LEU A 332 20.48 -0.32 -12.11
C LEU A 332 20.54 -0.64 -13.62
N PHE A 333 21.48 0.02 -14.32
CA PHE A 333 21.73 -0.17 -15.76
C PHE A 333 22.62 -1.37 -16.11
N TYR A 334 23.25 -2.04 -15.15
CA TYR A 334 24.24 -3.07 -15.42
C TYR A 334 23.86 -4.37 -14.71
N ILE A 335 23.39 -5.34 -15.50
CA ILE A 335 23.50 -6.75 -15.12
C ILE A 335 24.82 -7.24 -15.71
N GLN A 336 25.68 -7.85 -14.91
CA GLN A 336 26.96 -8.42 -15.35
C GLN A 336 26.82 -9.66 -16.27
N ASN A 337 25.60 -10.05 -16.61
CA ASN A 337 25.32 -11.33 -17.23
C ASN A 337 24.99 -11.14 -18.72
N LYS A 338 25.80 -11.72 -19.61
CA LYS A 338 25.76 -11.55 -21.07
C LYS A 338 24.44 -11.99 -21.72
N ASN A 339 23.57 -12.67 -20.98
CA ASN A 339 22.30 -13.23 -21.46
C ASN A 339 21.04 -12.48 -20.97
N HIS A 340 21.15 -11.37 -20.23
CA HIS A 340 20.00 -10.73 -19.58
C HIS A 340 19.53 -9.41 -20.20
N ALA A 341 18.25 -9.12 -19.97
CA ALA A 341 17.44 -8.04 -20.51
C ALA A 341 18.16 -6.68 -20.56
N ASN A 342 17.96 -5.95 -21.67
CA ASN A 342 18.44 -4.59 -21.83
C ASN A 342 17.63 -3.63 -20.93
N HIS A 343 17.95 -3.56 -19.64
CA HIS A 343 17.31 -2.65 -18.67
C HIS A 343 17.31 -1.20 -19.16
N VAL A 344 18.38 -0.77 -19.87
CA VAL A 344 18.44 0.56 -20.48
C VAL A 344 17.28 0.75 -21.44
N LYS A 345 17.01 -0.21 -22.33
CA LYS A 345 15.86 -0.15 -23.23
C LYS A 345 14.54 0.03 -22.49
N GLU A 346 14.26 -0.82 -21.51
CA GLU A 346 13.01 -0.72 -20.76
C GLU A 346 12.87 0.65 -20.04
N ILE A 347 13.92 1.14 -19.37
CA ILE A 347 13.90 2.44 -18.68
C ILE A 347 13.69 3.60 -19.66
N PHE A 348 14.31 3.54 -20.83
CA PHE A 348 14.13 4.57 -21.86
C PHE A 348 12.73 4.51 -22.44
N GLU A 349 12.18 3.34 -22.75
CA GLU A 349 10.79 3.17 -23.21
C GLU A 349 9.77 3.63 -22.17
N MET A 350 10.03 3.43 -20.87
CA MET A 350 9.19 3.95 -19.78
C MET A 350 9.11 5.50 -19.79
N THR A 351 10.16 6.16 -20.29
CA THR A 351 10.31 7.62 -20.33
C THR A 351 9.85 8.20 -21.67
N TYR A 352 10.24 7.55 -22.76
CA TYR A 352 10.08 7.95 -24.15
C TYR A 352 9.52 6.77 -24.96
N ALA A 353 8.20 6.55 -24.88
CA ALA A 353 7.52 5.38 -25.42
C ALA A 353 7.72 5.13 -26.93
N ASN A 354 8.24 6.11 -27.68
CA ASN A 354 8.42 6.08 -29.14
C ASN A 354 9.88 6.39 -29.56
N TRP A 355 10.85 6.16 -28.68
CA TRP A 355 12.25 6.45 -29.01
C TRP A 355 12.86 5.37 -29.91
N ASN A 356 13.26 5.76 -31.12
CA ASN A 356 13.85 4.88 -32.13
C ASN A 356 15.39 4.97 -32.21
N GLY A 357 16.05 5.57 -31.22
CA GLY A 357 17.50 5.76 -31.22
C GLY A 357 18.29 4.56 -30.72
N ASP A 358 19.62 4.63 -30.87
CA ASP A 358 20.53 3.58 -30.42
C ASP A 358 20.70 3.61 -28.89
N HIS A 359 20.11 2.61 -28.23
CA HIS A 359 20.14 2.39 -26.80
C HIS A 359 21.57 2.18 -26.26
N GLU A 360 22.45 1.57 -27.06
CA GLU A 360 23.85 1.36 -26.70
C GLU A 360 24.65 2.66 -26.83
N ALA A 361 24.37 3.47 -27.86
CA ALA A 361 24.94 4.80 -27.99
C ALA A 361 24.54 5.70 -26.81
N VAL A 362 23.28 5.66 -26.36
CA VAL A 362 22.85 6.44 -25.18
C VAL A 362 23.47 5.92 -23.89
N ARG A 363 23.61 4.60 -23.73
CA ARG A 363 24.37 4.03 -22.61
C ARG A 363 25.83 4.51 -22.63
N LYS A 364 26.48 4.48 -23.79
CA LYS A 364 27.86 4.96 -23.98
C LYS A 364 27.99 6.47 -23.79
N LEU A 365 27.00 7.26 -24.24
CA LEU A 365 26.94 8.70 -24.06
C LEU A 365 26.74 9.07 -22.59
N ALA A 366 25.81 8.41 -21.89
CA ALA A 366 25.63 8.59 -20.46
C ALA A 366 26.92 8.26 -19.70
N ARG A 367 27.63 7.20 -20.08
CA ARG A 367 28.97 6.89 -19.56
C ARG A 367 29.99 8.00 -19.88
N ALA A 368 30.07 8.44 -21.13
CA ALA A 368 31.08 9.39 -21.61
C ALA A 368 30.87 10.83 -21.08
N VAL A 369 29.62 11.31 -21.05
CA VAL A 369 29.24 12.61 -20.46
C VAL A 369 29.52 12.61 -18.97
N ALA A 370 29.22 11.51 -18.27
CA ALA A 370 29.55 11.36 -16.85
C ALA A 370 31.07 11.39 -16.60
N SER A 371 31.88 10.84 -17.51
CA SER A 371 33.35 10.93 -17.47
C SER A 371 33.87 12.33 -17.80
N GLY A 372 33.30 13.01 -18.81
CA GLY A 372 33.74 14.32 -19.29
C GLY A 372 33.47 15.48 -18.33
N ILE A 373 32.28 15.53 -17.72
CA ILE A 373 31.93 16.56 -16.72
C ILE A 373 32.83 16.44 -15.48
N TYR A 374 33.29 15.24 -15.14
CA TYR A 374 34.24 15.01 -14.05
C TYR A 374 35.66 15.49 -14.40
N TRP A 375 36.12 15.26 -15.63
CA TRP A 375 37.42 15.77 -16.08
C TRP A 375 37.47 17.30 -16.08
N ALA A 376 36.34 17.97 -16.36
CA ALA A 376 36.22 19.42 -16.23
C ALA A 376 36.23 19.89 -14.76
N ARG A 377 35.48 19.22 -13.86
CA ARG A 377 35.42 19.60 -12.43
C ARG A 377 36.68 19.25 -11.63
N GLY A 378 37.43 18.23 -12.03
CA GLY A 378 38.70 17.87 -11.41
C GLY A 378 39.84 18.86 -11.71
N ARG A 379 39.65 19.79 -12.67
CA ARG A 379 40.58 20.90 -12.88
C ARG A 379 40.30 22.09 -11.96
N ASP A 380 39.07 22.28 -11.51
CA ASP A 380 38.70 23.41 -10.65
C ASP A 380 39.12 23.21 -9.18
N GLU A 381 39.45 21.98 -8.76
CA GLU A 381 39.95 21.68 -7.40
C GLU A 381 41.50 21.67 -7.30
N HIS A 382 42.21 21.86 -8.42
CA HIS A 382 43.67 21.96 -8.50
C HIS A 382 44.15 23.16 -9.34
N GLY A 383 43.31 24.19 -9.46
CA GLY A 383 43.66 25.50 -10.02
C GLY A 383 43.86 26.53 -8.93
#